data_AF-A0A7C0W3N4-F1
#
_entry.id   AF-A0A7C0W3N4-F1
#
_cell.length_a   1.000
_cell.length_b   1.000
_cell.length_c   1.000
_cell.angle_alpha   90.00
_cell.angle_beta   90.00
_cell.angle_gamma   90.00
#
_symmetry.space_group_name_H-M   'P 1'
#
loop_
_entity.id
_entity.type
_entity.pdbx_description
1 polymer ?
#
loop_
_entity_poly.entity_id
_entity_poly.type
_entity_poly.pdbx_seq_one_letter_code
_entity_poly.pdbx_strand_id
1 'polypeptide(L)'
;ARNGKYGPFIKKGTETRSLESEEQLLIITLEEAIALLAQPKRRRGQRAVAAPLREVGTDPVSGNPVVVKDGRFGPYVTDGAVNASLRKGDNPETISIERAAELLELRRERIAAKG
;
A
#
# COMPACT_ATOMS: atom_id res chain seq x y z
N ALA A 1 24.34 7.22 -11.33
CA ALA A 1 23.15 7.24 -10.45
C ALA A 1 22.97 8.64 -9.84
N ARG A 2 21.89 8.92 -9.09
CA ARG A 2 21.63 10.20 -8.40
C ARG A 2 20.92 9.96 -7.06
N ASN A 3 21.23 10.75 -6.03
CA ASN A 3 20.42 10.79 -4.80
C ASN A 3 19.32 11.86 -4.93
N GLY A 4 18.09 11.54 -4.54
CA GLY A 4 16.94 12.43 -4.67
C GLY A 4 16.07 12.46 -3.41
N LYS A 5 15.04 13.32 -3.42
CA LYS A 5 14.13 13.53 -2.27
C LYS A 5 13.52 12.23 -1.69
N TYR A 6 13.40 11.17 -2.48
CA TYR A 6 12.75 9.91 -2.09
C TYR A 6 13.73 8.73 -2.09
N GLY A 7 15.03 9.01 -2.03
CA GLY A 7 16.08 8.01 -2.06
C GLY A 7 16.86 7.96 -3.39
N PRO A 8 17.86 7.08 -3.45
CA PRO A 8 18.76 6.95 -4.59
C PRO A 8 18.05 6.32 -5.80
N PHE A 9 18.44 6.73 -7.01
CA PHE A 9 17.83 6.25 -8.25
C PHE A 9 18.79 6.35 -9.45
N ILE A 10 18.51 5.57 -10.48
CA ILE A 10 19.11 5.71 -11.83
C ILE A 10 18.14 6.40 -12.77
N LYS A 11 18.67 7.13 -13.75
CA LYS A 11 17.90 7.89 -14.74
C LYS A 11 18.50 7.75 -16.13
N LYS A 12 17.66 7.49 -17.13
CA LYS A 12 17.97 7.53 -18.57
C LYS A 12 16.85 8.28 -19.29
N GLY A 13 17.09 9.52 -19.73
CA GLY A 13 16.04 10.37 -20.31
C GLY A 13 14.90 10.62 -19.32
N THR A 14 13.68 10.20 -19.68
CA THR A 14 12.47 10.25 -18.83
C THR A 14 12.29 9.01 -17.94
N GLU A 15 13.09 7.96 -18.17
CA GLU A 15 13.03 6.72 -17.41
C GLU A 15 13.87 6.81 -16.14
N THR A 16 13.29 6.31 -15.04
CA THR A 16 13.90 6.34 -13.71
C THR A 16 13.57 5.08 -12.93
N ARG A 17 14.53 4.53 -12.18
CA ARG A 17 14.30 3.40 -11.26
C ARG A 17 15.02 3.64 -9.94
N SER A 18 14.35 3.35 -8.83
CA SER A 18 14.92 3.48 -7.50
C SER A 18 16.01 2.44 -7.28
N LEU A 19 17.07 2.85 -6.60
CA LEU A 19 18.06 1.95 -6.02
C LEU A 19 17.60 1.52 -4.62
N GLU A 20 18.12 0.40 -4.15
CA GLU A 20 17.75 -0.19 -2.86
C GLU A 20 18.46 0.50 -1.69
N SER A 21 19.68 0.97 -1.92
CA SER A 21 20.52 1.62 -0.90
C SER A 21 21.35 2.76 -1.47
N GLU A 22 21.86 3.62 -0.59
CA GLU A 22 22.76 4.71 -0.99
C GLU A 22 24.12 4.19 -1.49
N GLU A 23 24.58 3.04 -0.99
CA GLU A 23 25.83 2.41 -1.42
C GLU A 23 25.81 2.08 -2.92
N GLN A 24 24.65 1.67 -3.44
CA GLN A 24 24.45 1.42 -4.88
C GLN A 24 24.71 2.68 -5.74
N LEU A 25 24.70 3.89 -5.19
CA LEU A 25 25.10 5.08 -5.95
C LEU A 25 26.55 5.01 -6.43
N LEU A 26 27.41 4.36 -5.64
CA LEU A 26 28.86 4.32 -5.83
C LEU A 26 29.28 3.06 -6.59
N ILE A 27 28.60 1.94 -6.36
CA ILE A 27 29.03 0.63 -6.87
C ILE A 27 28.25 0.13 -8.08
N ILE A 28 27.08 0.70 -8.41
CA ILE A 28 26.24 0.16 -9.49
C ILE A 28 26.95 0.23 -10.85
N THR A 29 26.98 -0.91 -11.52
CA THR A 29 27.58 -1.06 -12.86
C THR A 29 26.60 -0.63 -13.96
N LEU A 30 27.13 -0.45 -15.17
CA LEU A 30 26.32 -0.14 -16.35
C LEU A 30 25.31 -1.26 -16.65
N GLU A 31 25.74 -2.51 -16.52
CA GLU A 31 24.93 -3.70 -16.78
C GLU A 31 23.75 -3.80 -15.82
N GLU A 32 24.00 -3.62 -14.52
CA GLU A 32 22.95 -3.58 -13.50
C GLU A 32 21.98 -2.41 -13.72
N ALA A 33 22.50 -1.24 -14.12
CA ALA A 33 21.66 -0.09 -14.41
C ALA A 33 20.73 -0.33 -15.62
N ILE A 34 21.23 -1.01 -16.66
CA ILE A 34 20.43 -1.40 -17.83
C ILE A 34 19.35 -2.41 -17.41
N ALA A 35 19.74 -3.45 -16.66
CA ALA A 35 18.82 -4.47 -16.16
C ALA A 35 17.70 -3.86 -15.31
N LEU A 36 18.04 -2.91 -14.44
CA LEU A 36 17.08 -2.22 -13.59
C LEU A 36 16.12 -1.34 -14.42
N LEU A 37 16.63 -0.59 -15.41
CA LEU A 37 15.80 0.23 -16.31
C LEU A 37 14.83 -0.60 -17.18
N ALA A 38 15.19 -1.84 -17.52
CA ALA A 38 14.33 -2.75 -18.27
C ALA A 38 13.09 -3.19 -17.46
N GLN A 39 13.14 -3.14 -16.13
CA GLN A 39 11.98 -3.45 -15.29
C GLN A 39 10.86 -2.43 -15.52
N PRO A 40 9.57 -2.81 -15.42
CA PRO A 40 8.47 -1.86 -15.54
C PRO A 40 8.52 -0.78 -14.45
N LYS A 41 8.09 0.43 -14.80
CA LYS A 41 8.05 1.56 -13.86
C LYS A 41 6.97 1.29 -12.81
N ARG A 42 7.37 0.98 -11.58
CA ARG A 42 6.42 0.89 -10.45
C ARG A 42 5.82 2.27 -10.21
N ARG A 43 4.49 2.36 -10.11
CA ARG A 43 3.84 3.62 -9.76
C ARG A 43 4.35 4.06 -8.39
N ARG A 44 4.69 5.34 -8.28
CA ARG A 44 5.20 5.94 -7.04
C ARG A 44 4.18 5.69 -5.91
N GLY A 45 4.63 5.04 -4.84
CA GLY A 45 3.79 4.69 -3.69
C GLY A 45 3.05 3.35 -3.80
N GLN A 46 3.18 2.63 -4.90
CA GLN A 46 2.71 1.25 -5.03
C GLN A 46 3.68 0.31 -4.33
N ARG A 47 3.61 0.26 -2.99
CA ARG A 47 4.17 -0.88 -2.26
C ARG A 47 3.41 -2.13 -2.69
N ALA A 48 4.09 -3.27 -2.71
CA ALA A 48 3.41 -4.55 -2.81
C ALA A 48 2.33 -4.60 -1.73
N VAL A 49 1.13 -5.09 -2.08
CA VAL A 49 0.06 -5.28 -1.11
C VAL A 49 0.58 -6.28 -0.10
N ALA A 50 0.85 -5.83 1.12
CA ALA A 50 1.25 -6.71 2.21
C ALA A 50 0.18 -7.77 2.43
N ALA A 51 0.60 -8.96 2.85
CA ALA A 51 -0.32 -10.00 3.27
C ALA A 51 -1.27 -9.46 4.35
N PRO A 52 -2.53 -9.95 4.43
CA PRO A 52 -3.42 -9.62 5.52
C PRO A 52 -2.74 -9.84 6.87
N LEU A 53 -2.90 -8.89 7.79
CA LEU A 53 -2.53 -9.07 9.19
C LEU A 53 -3.46 -10.09 9.86
N ARG A 54 -4.75 -10.03 9.52
CA ARG A 54 -5.78 -10.89 10.11
C ARG A 54 -7.02 -10.94 9.24
N GLU A 55 -7.67 -12.10 9.17
CA GLU A 55 -9.03 -12.24 8.66
C GLU A 55 -10.03 -12.02 9.81
N VAL A 56 -11.01 -11.15 9.59
CA VAL A 56 -11.96 -10.73 10.64
C VAL A 56 -13.28 -11.48 10.51
N GLY A 57 -13.70 -11.80 9.29
CA GLY A 57 -14.97 -12.47 8.99
C GLY A 57 -15.54 -12.01 7.65
N THR A 58 -16.85 -12.05 7.50
CA THR A 58 -17.57 -11.61 6.30
C THR A 58 -18.40 -10.37 6.61
N ASP A 59 -18.35 -9.37 5.73
CA ASP A 59 -19.15 -8.14 5.88
C ASP A 59 -20.64 -8.47 5.68
N PRO A 60 -21.54 -8.14 6.63
CA PRO A 60 -22.96 -8.43 6.49
C PRO A 60 -23.64 -7.63 5.37
N VAL A 61 -23.05 -6.51 4.93
CA VAL A 61 -23.62 -5.64 3.89
C VAL A 61 -23.17 -6.07 2.49
N SER A 62 -21.87 -6.23 2.27
CA SER A 62 -21.34 -6.61 0.94
C SER A 62 -21.25 -8.12 0.72
N GLY A 63 -21.30 -8.93 1.77
CA GLY A 63 -21.07 -10.38 1.70
C GLY A 63 -19.62 -10.77 1.42
N ASN A 64 -18.69 -9.80 1.39
CA ASN A 64 -17.28 -10.03 1.05
C ASN A 64 -16.44 -10.35 2.30
N PRO A 65 -15.33 -11.10 2.16
CA PRO A 65 -14.40 -11.35 3.25
C PRO A 65 -13.71 -10.04 3.68
N VAL A 66 -13.73 -9.79 4.99
CA VAL A 66 -13.11 -8.62 5.63
C VAL A 66 -11.79 -9.03 6.25
N VAL A 67 -10.75 -8.27 5.90
CA VAL A 67 -9.39 -8.47 6.42
C VAL A 67 -8.81 -7.17 6.94
N VAL A 68 -7.95 -7.26 7.94
CA VAL A 68 -7.10 -6.17 8.41
C VAL A 68 -5.76 -6.23 7.67
N LYS A 69 -5.27 -5.09 7.21
CA LYS A 69 -3.96 -4.96 6.56
C LYS A 69 -3.18 -3.80 7.15
N ASP A 70 -1.84 -3.92 7.12
CA ASP A 70 -0.98 -2.79 7.40
C ASP A 70 -0.80 -1.92 6.15
N GLY A 71 -1.01 -0.62 6.31
CA GLY A 71 -1.07 0.35 5.23
C GLY A 71 -0.11 1.50 5.43
N ARG A 72 0.14 2.27 4.36
CA ARG A 72 1.02 3.46 4.42
C ARG A 72 0.58 4.48 5.49
N PHE A 73 -0.71 4.56 5.77
CA PHE A 73 -1.31 5.51 6.72
C PHE A 73 -1.73 4.85 8.04
N GLY A 74 -1.21 3.65 8.31
CA GLY A 74 -1.59 2.81 9.44
C GLY A 74 -2.56 1.68 9.05
N PRO A 75 -2.94 0.85 10.03
CA PRO A 75 -3.81 -0.30 9.82
C PRO A 75 -5.19 0.10 9.27
N TYR A 76 -5.75 -0.76 8.43
CA TYR A 76 -7.08 -0.57 7.85
C TYR A 76 -7.80 -1.90 7.66
N VAL A 77 -9.13 -1.84 7.65
CA VAL A 77 -9.99 -2.96 7.22
C VAL A 77 -10.36 -2.80 5.75
N THR A 78 -10.49 -3.92 5.06
CA THR A 78 -10.91 -3.97 3.66
C THR A 78 -11.78 -5.18 3.40
N ASP A 79 -12.85 -4.99 2.61
CA ASP A 79 -13.66 -6.06 2.06
C ASP A 79 -13.28 -6.38 0.60
N GLY A 80 -12.12 -5.89 0.14
CA GLY A 80 -11.65 -5.99 -1.24
C GLY A 80 -12.16 -4.89 -2.17
N ALA A 81 -13.30 -4.29 -1.89
CA ALA A 81 -13.87 -3.19 -2.68
C ALA A 81 -13.66 -1.82 -2.01
N VAL A 82 -13.84 -1.77 -0.70
CA VAL A 82 -13.80 -0.57 0.14
C VAL A 82 -12.72 -0.74 1.20
N ASN A 83 -12.00 0.36 1.47
CA ASN A 83 -10.92 0.39 2.46
C ASN A 83 -11.23 1.48 3.50
N ALA A 84 -11.24 1.11 4.78
CA ALA A 84 -11.48 2.01 5.89
C ALA A 84 -10.36 1.90 6.94
N SER A 85 -9.72 3.03 7.24
CA SER A 85 -8.68 3.11 8.27
C SER A 85 -9.25 2.80 9.65
N LEU A 86 -8.49 2.07 10.48
CA LEU A 86 -8.80 1.93 11.89
C LEU A 86 -8.75 3.30 12.58
N ARG A 87 -9.65 3.54 13.55
CA ARG A 87 -9.69 4.77 14.34
C ARG A 87 -8.83 4.63 15.60
N LYS A 88 -8.60 5.76 16.27
CA LYS A 88 -7.94 5.79 17.56
C LYS A 88 -8.73 4.95 18.56
N GLY A 89 -8.11 3.90 19.08
CA GLY A 89 -8.72 2.95 20.02
C GLY A 89 -9.07 1.59 19.40
N ASP A 90 -9.15 1.49 18.06
CA ASP A 90 -9.29 0.19 17.41
C ASP A 90 -7.95 -0.55 17.42
N ASN A 91 -7.93 -1.82 17.83
CA ASN A 91 -6.75 -2.67 17.80
C ASN A 91 -6.82 -3.62 16.58
N PRO A 92 -5.84 -3.61 15.66
CA PRO A 92 -5.83 -4.47 14.48
C PRO A 92 -5.88 -5.97 14.80
N GLU A 93 -5.39 -6.39 15.96
CA GLU A 93 -5.36 -7.80 16.35
C GLU A 93 -6.68 -8.28 16.94
N THR A 94 -7.47 -7.39 17.56
CA THR A 94 -8.68 -7.77 18.32
C THR A 94 -9.97 -7.13 17.82
N ILE A 95 -9.92 -6.31 16.76
CA ILE A 95 -11.12 -5.73 16.16
C ILE A 95 -12.15 -6.81 15.82
N SER A 96 -13.43 -6.50 16.09
CA SER A 96 -14.55 -7.39 15.79
C SER A 96 -15.09 -7.16 14.38
N ILE A 97 -15.86 -8.12 13.88
CA ILE A 97 -16.47 -8.02 12.54
C ILE A 97 -17.51 -6.89 12.47
N GLU A 98 -18.27 -6.68 13.55
CA GLU A 98 -19.28 -5.62 13.63
C GLU A 98 -18.61 -4.25 13.55
N ARG A 99 -17.50 -4.06 14.27
CA ARG A 99 -16.73 -2.82 14.24
C ARG A 99 -16.08 -2.59 12.87
N ALA A 100 -15.55 -3.65 12.24
CA ALA A 100 -14.98 -3.56 10.92
C ALA A 100 -16.03 -3.20 9.86
N ALA A 101 -17.22 -3.82 9.91
CA ALA A 101 -18.35 -3.55 9.04
C ALA A 101 -18.83 -2.10 9.18
N GLU A 102 -18.96 -1.58 10.41
CA GLU A 102 -19.32 -0.18 10.68
C GLU A 102 -18.34 0.80 10.00
N LEU A 103 -17.02 0.54 10.11
CA LEU A 103 -16.01 1.39 9.48
C LEU A 103 -16.12 1.39 7.95
N LEU A 104 -16.40 0.23 7.36
CA LEU A 104 -16.58 0.07 5.92
C LEU A 104 -17.87 0.75 5.44
N GLU A 105 -18.96 0.64 6.18
CA GLU A 105 -20.22 1.30 5.89
C GLU A 105 -20.08 2.82 5.91
N LEU A 106 -19.52 3.39 6.99
CA LEU A 106 -19.22 4.83 7.08
C LEU A 106 -18.33 5.31 5.94
N ARG A 107 -17.46 4.42 5.42
CA ARG A 107 -16.64 4.72 4.26
C ARG A 107 -17.45 4.73 2.97
N ARG A 108 -18.37 3.77 2.77
CA ARG A 108 -19.29 3.71 1.63
C ARG A 108 -20.17 4.94 1.56
N GLU A 109 -20.76 5.35 2.68
CA GLU A 109 -21.58 6.57 2.77
C GLU A 109 -20.78 7.82 2.36
N ARG A 110 -19.54 7.95 2.87
CA ARG A 110 -18.66 9.07 2.49
C ARG A 110 -18.26 9.06 1.01
N ILE A 111 -18.19 7.88 0.39
CA ILE A 111 -17.93 7.75 -1.06
C ILE A 111 -19.17 8.17 -1.84
N ALA A 112 -20.35 7.67 -1.45
CA ALA A 112 -21.62 8.01 -2.08
C ALA A 112 -21.94 9.51 -1.99
N ALA A 113 -21.67 10.15 -0.85
CA ALA A 113 -21.89 11.58 -0.66
C ALA A 113 -20.89 12.50 -1.41
N LYS A 114 -19.82 11.94 -1.97
CA LYS A 114 -18.79 12.67 -2.74
C LYS A 114 -18.86 12.42 -4.25
N GLY A 115 -19.72 11.50 -4.68
CA GLY A 115 -20.07 11.31 -6.10
C GLY A 115 -21.12 12.31 -6.53
#